data_AF-K2BZS7-F1
#
_entry.id   AF-K2BZS7-F1
#
_cell.length_a   1.000
_cell.length_b   1.000
_cell.length_c   1.000
_cell.angle_alpha   90.00
_cell.angle_beta   90.00
_cell.angle_gamma   90.00
#
_symmetry.space_group_name_H-M   'P 1'
#
loop_
_entity.id
_entity.type
_entity.pdbx_description
1 polymer ?
#
loop_
_entity_poly.entity_id
_entity_poly.type
_entity_poly.pdbx_seq_one_letter_code
_entity_poly.pdbx_strand_id
1 'polypeptide(L)' 'MTIVQISGLTCPSCQKLIMKRVMTIPDVAAVHVEITGKTLITAPREILKSEVDSALANTHYVVETT' A
#
# COMPACT_ATOMS: atom_id res chain seq x y z
N MET A 1 -3.56 -3.47 12.33
CA MET A 1 -4.06 -3.76 10.97
C MET A 1 -4.55 -2.44 10.40
N THR A 2 -3.96 -2.00 9.28
CA THR A 2 -4.29 -0.73 8.63
C THR A 2 -4.93 -1.01 7.28
N ILE A 3 -6.00 -0.29 6.94
CA ILE A 3 -6.66 -0.34 5.63
C ILE A 3 -6.46 1.01 4.97
N VAL A 4 -6.02 1.01 3.71
CA VAL A 4 -5.89 2.20 2.89
C VAL A 4 -6.44 1.97 1.49
N GLN A 5 -6.91 3.04 0.85
CA GLN A 5 -7.34 3.01 -0.53
C GLN A 5 -6.22 3.55 -1.42
N ILE A 6 -5.81 2.80 -2.44
CA ILE A 6 -4.76 3.22 -3.39
C ILE A 6 -5.36 3.35 -4.79
N SER A 7 -5.33 4.54 -5.36
CA SER A 7 -5.76 4.78 -6.74
C SER A 7 -4.57 4.75 -7.72
N GLY A 8 -4.90 4.59 -9.02
CA GLY A 8 -3.90 4.49 -10.09
C GLY A 8 -3.45 3.06 -10.44
N LEU A 9 -4.00 2.02 -9.79
CA LEU A 9 -3.82 0.65 -10.25
C LEU A 9 -4.63 0.39 -11.52
N THR A 10 -3.95 0.09 -12.63
CA THR A 10 -4.59 -0.25 -13.91
C THR A 10 -4.25 -1.65 -14.41
N CYS A 11 -3.31 -2.36 -13.77
CA CYS A 11 -2.95 -3.72 -14.17
C CYS A 11 -2.53 -4.64 -13.01
N PRO A 12 -2.58 -5.97 -13.19
CA PRO A 12 -2.15 -6.94 -12.16
C PRO A 12 -0.67 -6.79 -11.75
N SER A 13 0.20 -6.33 -12.65
CA SER A 13 1.60 -6.05 -12.32
C SER A 13 1.75 -4.87 -11.36
N CYS A 14 0.82 -3.91 -11.36
CA CYS A 14 0.77 -2.81 -10.40
C CYS A 14 0.54 -3.32 -8.97
N GLN A 15 -0.31 -4.34 -8.79
CA GLN A 15 -0.58 -4.92 -7.47
C GLN A 15 0.70 -5.48 -6.84
N LYS A 16 1.46 -6.29 -7.61
CA LYS A 16 2.73 -6.86 -7.13
C LYS A 16 3.75 -5.79 -6.79
N LEU A 17 3.82 -4.72 -7.58
CA LEU A 17 4.73 -3.60 -7.32
C LEU A 17 4.38 -2.89 -6.01
N ILE A 18 3.10 -2.60 -5.79
CA ILE A 18 2.63 -1.96 -4.55
C ILE A 18 2.89 -2.84 -3.35
N MET A 19 2.52 -4.12 -3.40
CA MET A 19 2.83 -5.08 -2.32
C MET A 19 4.32 -5.06 -1.99
N LYS A 20 5.19 -5.17 -3.00
CA LYS A 20 6.65 -5.19 -2.80
C LYS A 20 7.16 -3.90 -2.14
N ARG A 21 6.63 -2.74 -2.53
CA ARG A 21 7.02 -1.45 -1.96
C ARG A 21 6.50 -1.25 -0.55
N VAL A 22 5.23 -1.55 -0.29
CA VAL A 22 4.64 -1.40 1.06
C VAL A 22 5.27 -2.37 2.06
N MET A 23 5.69 -3.57 1.61
CA MET A 23 6.46 -4.51 2.44
C MET A 23 7.85 -3.99 2.85
N THR A 24 8.37 -2.89 2.28
CA THR A 24 9.63 -2.29 2.75
C THR A 24 9.45 -1.39 3.97
N ILE A 25 8.20 -1.08 4.35
CA ILE A 25 7.92 -0.31 5.56
C ILE A 25 8.27 -1.18 6.77
N PRO A 26 9.03 -0.65 7.75
CA PRO A 26 9.37 -1.40 8.96
C PRO A 26 8.14 -1.98 9.67
N ASP A 27 8.29 -3.20 10.17
CA ASP A 27 7.28 -3.96 10.91
C ASP A 27 6.08 -4.46 10.07
N VAL A 28 6.03 -4.18 8.77
CA VAL A 28 5.00 -4.76 7.91
C VAL A 28 5.24 -6.26 7.71
N ALA A 29 4.32 -7.07 8.20
CA ALA A 29 4.36 -8.52 8.12
C ALA A 29 3.69 -9.07 6.86
N ALA A 30 2.61 -8.42 6.39
CA ALA A 30 1.91 -8.81 5.18
C ALA A 30 1.18 -7.63 4.54
N VAL A 31 1.06 -7.66 3.21
CA VAL A 31 0.28 -6.70 2.41
C VAL A 31 -0.59 -7.46 1.42
N HIS A 32 -1.87 -7.12 1.40
CA HIS A 32 -2.82 -7.60 0.41
C HIS A 32 -3.41 -6.41 -0.36
N VAL A 33 -3.38 -6.45 -1.69
CA VAL A 33 -3.88 -5.39 -2.56
C VAL A 33 -4.91 -5.97 -3.50
N GLU A 34 -6.15 -5.49 -3.40
CA GLU A 34 -7.23 -5.86 -4.30
C GLU A 34 -7.14 -5.07 -5.61
N ILE A 35 -7.79 -5.55 -6.68
CA ILE A 35 -7.79 -4.85 -7.98
C ILE A 35 -8.55 -3.51 -7.92
N THR A 36 -9.42 -3.37 -6.93
CA THR A 36 -10.17 -2.16 -6.60
C THR A 36 -9.29 -1.08 -5.93
N GLY A 37 -8.04 -1.39 -5.61
CA GLY A 37 -7.12 -0.49 -4.90
C GLY A 37 -7.18 -0.60 -3.38
N LYS A 38 -8.16 -1.33 -2.84
CA LYS A 38 -8.26 -1.59 -1.40
C LYS A 38 -7.04 -2.39 -0.95
N THR A 39 -6.30 -1.82 -0.01
CA THR A 39 -5.04 -2.36 0.47
C THR A 39 -5.10 -2.60 1.97
N LEU A 40 -4.82 -3.85 2.34
CA LEU A 40 -4.77 -4.30 3.71
C LEU A 40 -3.31 -4.51 4.13
N ILE A 41 -2.91 -3.85 5.22
CA ILE A 41 -1.56 -3.91 5.76
C ILE A 41 -1.60 -4.49 7.16
N THR A 42 -0.89 -5.61 7.35
CA THR A 42 -0.74 -6.28 8.64
C THR A 42 0.62 -5.94 9.23
N ALA A 43 0.61 -5.30 10.39
CA ALA A 43 1.79 -4.88 11.15
C ALA A 43 1.44 -4.87 12.65
N PRO A 44 2.43 -5.01 13.57
CA PRO A 44 2.22 -4.97 15.01
C PRO A 44 1.91 -3.56 15.53
N ARG A 45 2.12 -2.53 14.70
CA ARG A 45 1.78 -1.13 14.96
C ARG A 45 0.87 -0.59 13.86
N GLU A 46 0.32 0.59 14.10
CA GLU A 46 -0.35 1.37 13.08
C GLU A 46 0.67 1.88 12.05
N ILE A 47 0.36 1.67 10.77
CA ILE A 47 1.12 2.24 9.65
C ILE A 47 0.45 3.53 9.22
N LEU A 48 1.20 4.63 9.21
CA LEU A 48 0.67 5.94 8.83
C LEU A 48 0.57 6.07 7.31
N LYS A 49 -0.38 6.88 6.86
CA LYS A 49 -0.54 7.23 5.44
C LYS A 49 0.77 7.74 4.83
N SER A 50 1.50 8.60 5.55
CA SER A 50 2.78 9.17 5.10
C SER A 50 3.87 8.11 4.87
N GLU A 51 3.85 7.00 5.61
CA GLU A 51 4.79 5.89 5.40
C GLU A 51 4.47 5.15 4.10
N VAL A 52 3.17 4.94 3.83
CA VAL A 52 2.70 4.33 2.58
C VAL A 52 3.00 5.24 1.39
N ASP A 53 2.71 6.54 1.50
CA ASP A 53 3.06 7.54 0.48
C ASP A 53 4.56 7.55 0.18
N SER A 54 5.40 7.47 1.22
CA SER A 54 6.86 7.42 1.08
C SER A 54 7.32 6.14 0.38
N ALA A 55 6.74 4.98 0.71
CA ALA A 55 7.04 3.71 0.06
C ALA A 55 6.65 3.71 -1.43
N LEU A 56 5.58 4.43 -1.78
CA LEU A 56 5.08 4.58 -3.15
C LEU A 56 5.62 5.82 -3.87
N ALA A 57 6.59 6.55 -3.28
CA ALA A 57 7.20 7.70 -3.91
C ALA A 57 7.81 7.33 -5.28
N ASN A 58 7.78 8.31 -6.20
CA ASN A 58 8.18 8.15 -7.61
C ASN A 58 7.31 7.14 -8.39
N THR A 59 6.06 6.98 -7.98
CA THR A 59 5.02 6.29 -8.75
C THR A 59 3.84 7.24 -8.97
N HIS A 60 2.88 6.81 -9.78
CA HIS A 60 1.64 7.55 -10.03
C HIS A 60 0.52 7.13 -9.06
N TYR A 61 0.83 6.29 -8.05
CA TYR A 61 -0.15 5.81 -7.09
C TYR A 61 -0.42 6.86 -6.03
N VAL A 62 -1.69 7.01 -5.65
CA VAL A 62 -2.12 7.97 -4.63
C VAL A 62 -2.81 7.19 -3.51
N VAL A 63 -2.37 7.41 -2.27
CA VAL A 63 -3.07 6.89 -1.10
C VAL A 63 -4.18 7.85 -0.75
N GLU A 64 -5.42 7.39 -0.82
CA GLU A 64 -6.62 8.13 -0.45
C GLU A 64 -6.93 7.89 1.03
N THR A 65 -7.29 8.97 1.71
CA THR A 65 -7.77 8.90 3.10
C THR A 65 -9.24 8.52 3.04
N THR A 66 -9.59 7.33 3.51
CA THR A 66 -10.99 6.94 3.72
C THR A 66 -11.46 7.38 5.09
#